data_AF-A0A6G1BBW2-F1
#
_entry.id   AF-A0A6G1BBW2-F1
#
_cell.length_a   1.000
_cell.length_b   1.000
_cell.length_c   1.000
_cell.angle_alpha   90.00
_cell.angle_beta   90.00
_cell.angle_gamma   90.00
#
_symmetry.space_group_name_H-M   'P 1'
#
loop_
_entity.id
_entity.type
_entity.pdbx_description
1 polymer ?
#
loop_
_entity_poly.entity_id
_entity_poly.type
_entity_poly.pdbx_seq_one_letter_code
_entity_poly.pdbx_strand_id
1 'polypeptide(L)'
;DLLKTDITNVTEEEFRTIVIKLIAELGKGMEDIRKTIATKTMVLKNSCDELKNAINAMPNKMEASNAQTEEAERRISDLEDTIIEKEEAEEKRDKLIQEDERRDQELSDTIKQKNIHIIGSPEEEERGKGAEGVLEQIIAENIPNLRKETDIEIQEAQRTPLSRNLN
;
A
#
# COMPACT_ATOMS: atom_id res chain seq x y z
N ASP A 1 -16.66 59.43 49.37
CA ASP A 1 -17.79 58.55 49.03
C ASP A 1 -19.06 59.31 49.36
N LEU A 2 -19.68 59.96 48.36
CA LEU A 2 -20.80 60.89 48.60
C LEU A 2 -22.01 60.17 49.23
N LEU A 3 -22.10 58.85 49.05
CA LEU A 3 -23.09 57.95 49.65
C LEU A 3 -22.91 57.77 51.17
N LYS A 4 -21.76 58.17 51.73
CA LYS A 4 -21.45 58.08 53.17
C LYS A 4 -21.51 59.44 53.88
N THR A 5 -21.96 60.49 53.20
CA THR A 5 -22.04 61.83 53.77
C THR A 5 -23.27 61.90 54.68
N ASP A 6 -23.08 62.20 55.97
CA ASP A 6 -24.19 62.42 56.91
C ASP A 6 -24.93 63.71 56.53
N ILE A 7 -26.19 63.56 56.11
CA ILE A 7 -27.05 64.65 55.62
C ILE A 7 -27.89 65.30 56.74
N THR A 8 -27.75 64.87 57.99
CA THR A 8 -28.65 65.32 59.07
C THR A 8 -28.44 66.77 59.50
N ASN A 9 -27.26 67.37 59.24
CA ASN A 9 -26.89 68.74 59.63
C ASN A 9 -26.31 69.60 58.49
N VAL A 10 -26.57 69.26 57.22
CA VAL A 10 -26.06 70.03 56.06
C VAL A 10 -27.00 71.19 55.69
N THR A 11 -26.45 72.24 55.09
CA THR A 11 -27.25 73.34 54.51
C THR A 11 -27.97 72.89 53.23
N GLU A 12 -29.05 73.56 52.86
CA GLU A 12 -29.81 73.29 51.62
C GLU A 12 -28.92 73.40 50.35
N GLU A 13 -27.95 74.31 50.35
CA GLU A 13 -27.00 74.49 49.25
C GLU A 13 -26.05 73.29 49.10
N GLU A 14 -25.54 72.78 50.23
CA GLU A 14 -24.71 71.57 50.27
C GLU A 14 -25.50 70.35 49.84
N PHE A 15 -26.75 70.21 50.29
CA PHE A 15 -27.65 69.12 49.88
C PHE A 15 -27.89 69.12 48.37
N ARG A 16 -28.25 70.28 47.78
CA ARG A 16 -28.41 70.42 46.32
C ARG A 16 -27.14 70.06 45.57
N THR A 17 -25.99 70.49 46.07
CA THR A 17 -24.69 70.16 45.47
C THR A 17 -24.40 68.67 45.50
N ILE A 18 -24.69 67.99 46.61
CA ILE A 18 -24.53 66.53 46.74
C ILE A 18 -25.45 65.80 45.74
N VAL A 19 -26.73 66.20 45.66
CA VAL A 19 -27.70 65.60 44.72
C VAL A 19 -27.26 65.77 43.27
N ILE A 20 -26.82 66.98 42.88
CA ILE A 20 -26.32 67.25 41.51
C ILE A 20 -25.12 66.37 41.19
N LYS A 21 -24.16 66.21 42.13
CA LYS A 21 -22.99 65.35 41.95
C LYS A 21 -23.37 63.87 41.79
N LEU A 22 -24.30 63.36 42.62
CA LEU A 22 -24.78 61.97 42.52
C LEU A 22 -25.47 61.70 41.18
N ILE A 23 -26.30 62.63 40.69
CA ILE A 23 -26.96 62.51 39.39
C ILE A 23 -25.92 62.52 38.24
N ALA A 24 -24.90 63.37 38.33
CA ALA A 24 -23.84 63.43 37.33
C ALA A 24 -22.99 62.15 37.31
N GLU A 25 -22.64 61.60 38.48
CA GLU A 25 -21.92 60.33 38.62
C GLU A 25 -22.73 59.16 38.04
N LEU A 26 -24.03 59.09 38.36
CA LEU A 26 -24.94 58.10 37.77
C LEU A 26 -25.03 58.23 36.25
N GLY A 27 -25.16 59.46 35.74
CA GLY A 27 -25.19 59.74 34.30
C GLY A 27 -23.93 59.26 33.58
N LYS A 28 -22.75 59.47 34.19
CA LYS A 28 -21.47 58.97 33.68
C LYS A 28 -21.44 57.43 33.67
N GLY A 29 -21.85 56.78 34.76
CA GLY A 29 -21.91 55.32 34.83
C GLY A 29 -22.86 54.70 33.80
N MET A 30 -24.02 55.32 33.58
CA MET A 30 -24.97 54.90 32.54
C MET A 30 -24.38 55.04 31.13
N GLU A 31 -23.62 56.09 30.86
CA GLU A 31 -22.95 56.29 29.57
C GLU A 31 -21.86 55.24 29.32
N ASP A 32 -21.07 54.92 30.35
CA ASP A 32 -20.02 53.89 30.26
C ASP A 32 -20.62 52.49 30.04
N ILE A 33 -21.72 52.17 30.72
CA ILE A 33 -22.48 50.92 30.49
C ILE A 33 -23.04 50.90 29.07
N ARG A 34 -23.64 52.00 28.59
CA ARG A 34 -24.21 52.10 27.25
C ARG A 34 -23.16 51.83 26.18
N LYS A 35 -21.98 52.46 26.30
CA LYS A 35 -20.84 52.21 25.39
C LYS A 35 -20.41 50.76 25.42
N THR A 36 -20.26 50.18 26.62
CA THR A 36 -19.89 48.77 26.78
C THR A 36 -20.89 47.83 26.12
N ILE A 37 -22.19 48.06 26.30
CA ILE A 37 -23.25 47.30 25.66
C ILE A 37 -23.16 47.43 24.14
N ALA A 38 -23.06 48.66 23.61
CA ALA A 38 -22.97 48.90 22.18
C ALA A 38 -21.79 48.17 21.53
N THR A 39 -20.61 48.22 22.16
CA THR A 39 -19.42 47.51 21.67
C THR A 39 -19.63 45.99 21.70
N LYS A 40 -20.14 45.43 22.80
CA LYS A 40 -20.40 43.98 22.89
C LYS A 40 -21.46 43.53 21.89
N THR A 41 -22.53 44.31 21.69
CA THR A 41 -23.56 44.03 20.69
C THR A 41 -22.98 44.02 19.27
N MET A 42 -22.08 44.95 18.94
CA MET A 42 -21.40 44.98 17.64
C MET A 42 -20.54 43.73 17.41
N VAL A 43 -19.75 43.33 18.41
CA VAL A 43 -18.92 42.11 18.34
C VAL A 43 -19.78 40.86 18.15
N LEU A 44 -20.85 40.71 18.94
CA LEU A 44 -21.76 39.58 18.82
C LEU A 44 -22.43 39.52 17.45
N LYS A 45 -22.83 40.66 16.89
CA LYS A 45 -23.41 40.74 15.55
C LYS A 45 -22.44 40.24 14.48
N ASN A 46 -21.19 40.73 14.50
CA ASN A 46 -20.17 40.31 13.55
C ASN A 46 -19.92 38.80 13.63
N SER A 47 -19.80 38.26 14.85
CA SER A 47 -19.63 36.82 15.07
C SER A 47 -20.82 36.00 14.56
N CYS A 48 -22.05 36.47 14.77
CA CYS A 48 -23.25 35.84 14.23
C CYS A 48 -23.26 35.83 12.69
N ASP A 49 -22.82 36.92 12.04
CA ASP A 49 -22.74 37.01 10.58
C ASP A 49 -21.69 36.05 10.01
N GLU A 50 -20.53 35.92 10.66
CA GLU A 50 -19.50 34.94 10.31
C GLU A 50 -20.02 33.50 10.43
N LEU A 51 -20.67 33.16 11.54
CA LEU A 51 -21.28 31.85 11.76
C LEU A 51 -22.34 31.55 10.70
N LYS A 52 -23.18 32.52 10.36
CA LYS A 52 -24.20 32.39 9.33
C LYS A 52 -23.58 32.10 7.97
N ASN A 53 -22.52 32.81 7.61
CA ASN A 53 -21.79 32.57 6.35
C ASN A 53 -21.16 31.18 6.32
N ALA A 54 -20.54 30.75 7.42
CA ALA A 54 -19.98 29.41 7.55
C ALA A 54 -21.06 28.32 7.38
N ILE A 55 -22.20 28.49 8.04
CA ILE A 55 -23.34 27.57 7.93
C ILE A 55 -23.86 27.49 6.50
N ASN A 56 -24.02 28.63 5.83
CA ASN A 56 -24.50 28.66 4.45
C ASN A 56 -23.51 28.03 3.45
N ALA A 57 -22.22 27.98 3.77
CA ALA A 57 -21.20 27.37 2.91
C ALA A 57 -21.06 25.84 3.12
N MET A 58 -21.58 25.29 4.23
CA MET A 58 -21.45 23.86 4.54
C MET A 58 -22.13 22.93 3.51
N PRO A 59 -23.36 23.20 3.03
CA PRO A 59 -24.03 22.32 2.08
C PRO A 59 -23.21 22.09 0.81
N ASN A 60 -22.68 23.15 0.20
CA ASN A 60 -21.87 23.04 -1.02
C ASN A 60 -20.60 22.21 -0.80
N LYS A 61 -19.94 22.37 0.37
CA LYS A 61 -18.76 21.56 0.72
C LYS A 61 -19.13 20.09 0.93
N MET A 62 -20.30 19.83 1.53
CA MET A 62 -20.81 18.48 1.75
C MET A 62 -21.18 17.81 0.43
N GLU A 63 -21.87 18.50 -0.47
CA GLU A 63 -22.18 18.01 -1.82
C GLU A 63 -20.91 17.69 -2.61
N ALA A 64 -19.92 18.58 -2.58
CA ALA A 64 -18.64 18.34 -3.24
C ALA A 64 -17.92 17.10 -2.65
N SER A 65 -17.94 16.94 -1.33
CA SER A 65 -17.37 15.76 -0.68
C SER A 65 -18.12 14.49 -1.05
N ASN A 66 -19.45 14.52 -1.09
CA ASN A 66 -20.27 13.35 -1.45
C ASN A 66 -20.01 12.92 -2.89
N ALA A 67 -19.94 13.86 -3.84
CA ALA A 67 -19.62 13.55 -5.23
C ALA A 67 -18.22 12.91 -5.39
N GLN A 68 -17.24 13.37 -4.61
CA GLN A 68 -15.91 12.75 -4.58
C GLN A 68 -15.95 11.32 -4.02
N THR A 69 -16.74 11.08 -2.97
CA THR A 69 -16.93 9.75 -2.40
C THR A 69 -17.62 8.81 -3.39
N GLU A 70 -18.71 9.23 -4.04
CA GLU A 70 -19.43 8.43 -5.04
C GLU A 70 -18.54 8.06 -6.23
N GLU A 71 -17.69 8.98 -6.69
CA GLU A 71 -16.71 8.70 -7.74
C GLU A 71 -15.65 7.68 -7.27
N ALA A 72 -15.16 7.82 -6.03
CA ALA A 72 -14.21 6.87 -5.46
C ALA A 72 -14.83 5.47 -5.32
N GLU A 73 -16.08 5.37 -4.87
CA GLU A 73 -16.82 4.12 -4.75
C GLU A 73 -17.00 3.42 -6.10
N ARG A 74 -17.39 4.16 -7.16
CA ARG A 74 -17.49 3.59 -8.52
C ARG A 74 -16.14 3.05 -9.01
N ARG A 75 -15.06 3.83 -8.83
CA ARG A 75 -13.71 3.39 -9.21
C ARG A 75 -13.24 2.16 -8.45
N ILE A 76 -13.61 2.02 -7.18
CA ILE A 76 -13.30 0.83 -6.39
C ILE A 76 -14.06 -0.38 -6.95
N SER A 77 -15.36 -0.22 -7.24
CA SER A 77 -16.17 -1.29 -7.85
C SER A 77 -15.58 -1.77 -9.18
N ASP A 78 -15.19 -0.85 -10.08
CA ASP A 78 -14.59 -1.21 -11.37
C ASP A 78 -13.26 -1.97 -11.20
N LEU A 79 -12.48 -1.62 -10.17
CA LEU A 79 -11.22 -2.28 -9.86
C LEU A 79 -11.44 -3.67 -9.27
N GLU A 80 -12.46 -3.85 -8.42
CA GLU A 80 -12.84 -5.15 -7.87
C GLU A 80 -13.18 -6.15 -8.99
N ASP A 81 -14.01 -5.75 -9.95
CA ASP A 81 -14.34 -6.57 -11.12
C ASP A 81 -13.08 -6.92 -11.93
N THR A 82 -12.21 -5.94 -12.18
CA THR A 82 -10.94 -6.15 -12.90
C THR A 82 -10.01 -7.12 -12.18
N ILE A 83 -9.99 -7.12 -10.84
CA ILE A 83 -9.17 -8.03 -10.04
C ILE A 83 -9.67 -9.46 -10.20
N ILE A 84 -10.98 -9.68 -10.11
CA ILE A 84 -11.59 -11.01 -10.28
C ILE A 84 -11.26 -11.58 -11.67
N GLU A 85 -11.40 -10.78 -12.73
CA GLU A 85 -11.05 -11.23 -14.09
C GLU A 85 -9.56 -11.62 -14.22
N LYS A 86 -8.66 -10.88 -13.55
CA LYS A 86 -7.23 -11.18 -13.57
C LYS A 86 -6.89 -12.44 -12.79
N GLU A 87 -7.50 -12.67 -11.64
CA GLU A 87 -7.33 -13.89 -10.85
C GLU A 87 -7.76 -15.12 -11.66
N GLU A 88 -8.91 -15.07 -12.33
CA GLU A 88 -9.36 -16.17 -13.20
C GLU A 88 -8.41 -16.41 -14.39
N ALA A 89 -7.87 -15.34 -14.98
CA ALA A 89 -6.91 -15.45 -16.08
C ALA A 89 -5.56 -16.01 -15.60
N GLU A 90 -5.13 -15.65 -14.39
CA GLU A 90 -3.92 -16.19 -13.76
C GLU A 90 -4.06 -17.68 -13.47
N GLU A 91 -5.17 -18.10 -12.85
CA GLU A 91 -5.44 -19.52 -12.58
C GLU A 91 -5.43 -20.37 -13.86
N LYS A 92 -5.97 -19.84 -14.97
CA LYS A 92 -5.92 -20.51 -16.28
C LYS A 92 -4.49 -20.63 -16.82
N ARG A 93 -3.67 -19.58 -16.68
CA ARG A 93 -2.26 -19.61 -17.10
C ARG A 93 -1.45 -20.59 -16.27
N ASP A 94 -1.67 -20.63 -14.96
CA ASP A 94 -0.97 -21.54 -14.06
C ASP A 94 -1.26 -23.01 -14.39
N LYS A 95 -2.52 -23.33 -14.72
CA LYS A 95 -2.89 -24.69 -15.19
C LYS A 95 -2.17 -25.05 -16.49
N LEU A 96 -2.08 -24.12 -17.44
CA LEU A 96 -1.35 -24.35 -18.70
C LEU A 96 0.15 -24.58 -18.44
N ILE A 97 0.77 -23.77 -17.58
CA ILE A 97 2.19 -23.94 -17.21
C ILE A 97 2.41 -25.31 -16.58
N GLN A 98 1.56 -25.73 -15.64
CA GLN A 98 1.67 -27.06 -15.02
C GLN A 98 1.53 -28.20 -16.03
N GLU A 99 0.61 -28.08 -16.99
CA GLU A 99 0.47 -29.07 -18.06
C GLU A 99 1.70 -29.10 -18.97
N ASP A 100 2.26 -27.94 -19.30
CA ASP A 100 3.45 -27.80 -20.13
C ASP A 100 4.68 -28.39 -19.44
N GLU A 101 4.90 -28.08 -18.17
CA GLU A 101 5.98 -28.65 -17.36
C GLU A 101 5.89 -30.18 -17.29
N ARG A 102 4.69 -30.72 -17.08
CA ARG A 102 4.47 -32.18 -17.10
C ARG A 102 4.81 -32.78 -18.46
N ARG A 103 4.36 -32.15 -19.56
CA ARG A 103 4.66 -32.61 -20.93
C ARG A 103 6.15 -32.56 -21.24
N ASP A 104 6.85 -31.53 -20.79
CA ASP A 104 8.30 -31.39 -20.96
C ASP A 104 9.05 -32.47 -20.19
N GLN A 105 8.60 -32.79 -18.97
CA GLN A 105 9.16 -33.90 -18.20
C GLN A 105 8.94 -35.24 -18.92
N GLU A 106 7.72 -35.53 -19.39
CA GLU A 106 7.41 -36.75 -20.13
C GLU A 106 8.23 -36.88 -21.41
N LEU A 107 8.42 -35.77 -22.14
CA LEU A 107 9.25 -35.74 -23.34
C LEU A 107 10.71 -35.97 -23.02
N SER A 108 11.24 -35.32 -21.98
CA SER A 108 12.60 -35.52 -21.49
C SER A 108 12.84 -36.99 -21.11
N ASP A 109 11.92 -37.59 -20.37
CA ASP A 109 12.01 -38.99 -19.95
C ASP A 109 11.95 -39.94 -21.14
N THR A 110 11.09 -39.63 -22.13
CA THR A 110 11.00 -40.38 -23.39
C THR A 110 12.32 -40.31 -24.18
N ILE A 111 12.90 -39.12 -24.32
CA ILE A 111 14.18 -38.93 -25.04
C ILE A 111 15.31 -39.67 -24.32
N LYS A 112 15.33 -39.66 -22.99
CA LYS A 112 16.40 -40.26 -22.17
C LYS A 112 16.18 -41.74 -21.89
N GLN A 113 15.06 -42.34 -22.32
CA GLN A 113 14.67 -43.72 -21.98
C GLN A 113 15.75 -44.76 -22.33
N LYS A 114 16.51 -44.54 -23.41
CA LYS A 114 17.59 -45.44 -23.87
C LYS A 114 18.99 -45.00 -23.44
N ASN A 115 19.10 -43.92 -22.68
CA ASN A 115 20.39 -43.39 -22.26
C ASN A 115 20.87 -44.07 -20.98
N ILE A 116 22.16 -44.39 -20.91
CA ILE A 116 22.81 -44.98 -19.73
C ILE A 116 23.83 -43.98 -19.19
N HIS A 117 23.78 -43.73 -17.87
CA HIS A 117 24.77 -42.91 -17.18
C HIS A 117 25.82 -43.78 -16.49
N ILE A 118 27.09 -43.63 -16.90
CA ILE A 118 28.23 -44.31 -16.27
C ILE A 118 28.95 -43.30 -15.37
N ILE A 119 29.11 -43.65 -14.10
CA ILE A 119 29.74 -42.81 -13.08
C ILE A 119 31.02 -43.49 -12.61
N GLY A 120 32.03 -42.69 -12.24
CA GLY A 120 33.29 -43.19 -11.67
C GLY A 120 34.38 -43.51 -12.69
N SER A 121 34.13 -43.29 -13.99
CA SER A 121 35.16 -43.41 -15.03
C SER A 121 36.17 -42.25 -14.93
N PRO A 122 37.49 -42.49 -14.86
CA PRO A 122 38.52 -41.45 -14.86
C PRO A 122 38.51 -40.61 -16.14
N GLU A 123 38.70 -39.29 -16.04
CA GLU A 123 38.68 -38.39 -17.21
C GLU A 123 39.75 -38.71 -18.27
N GLU A 124 40.90 -39.25 -17.86
CA GLU A 124 42.01 -39.52 -18.78
C GLU A 124 41.76 -40.74 -19.67
N GLU A 125 40.83 -41.60 -19.27
CA GLU A 125 40.57 -42.87 -19.94
C GLU A 125 39.98 -42.69 -21.34
N GLU A 126 39.29 -41.57 -21.58
CA GLU A 126 38.67 -41.22 -22.86
C GLU A 126 39.66 -40.62 -23.87
N ARG A 127 40.85 -40.13 -23.45
CA ARG A 127 41.78 -39.35 -24.31
C ARG A 127 42.33 -40.10 -25.53
N GLY A 128 42.42 -41.43 -25.45
CA GLY A 128 42.97 -42.25 -26.53
C GLY A 128 41.90 -42.96 -27.38
N LYS A 129 40.87 -43.48 -26.73
CA LYS A 129 39.87 -44.40 -27.31
C LYS A 129 38.46 -43.79 -27.42
N GLY A 130 38.26 -42.56 -26.94
CA GLY A 130 36.96 -41.88 -26.89
C GLY A 130 36.02 -42.46 -25.82
N ALA A 131 34.88 -41.80 -25.60
CA ALA A 131 33.86 -42.26 -24.66
C ALA A 131 33.25 -43.62 -25.06
N GLU A 132 33.08 -43.86 -26.36
CA GLU A 132 32.63 -45.15 -26.89
C GLU A 132 33.65 -46.26 -26.58
N GLY A 133 34.95 -46.03 -26.81
CA GLY A 133 35.99 -47.02 -26.50
C GLY A 133 36.12 -47.33 -25.00
N VAL A 134 35.80 -46.36 -24.11
CA VAL A 134 35.69 -46.61 -22.67
C VAL A 134 34.51 -47.52 -22.37
N LEU A 135 33.33 -47.24 -22.95
CA LEU A 135 32.15 -48.09 -22.79
C LEU A 135 32.41 -49.53 -23.26
N GLU A 136 33.09 -49.71 -24.39
CA GLU A 136 33.45 -51.03 -24.91
C GLU A 136 34.33 -51.83 -23.96
N GLN A 137 35.33 -51.19 -23.37
CA GLN A 137 36.18 -51.84 -22.38
C GLN A 137 35.38 -52.23 -21.13
N ILE A 138 34.50 -51.34 -20.64
CA ILE A 138 33.64 -51.63 -19.48
C ILE A 138 32.76 -52.85 -19.75
N ILE A 139 32.13 -52.93 -20.93
CA ILE A 139 31.29 -54.08 -21.32
C ILE A 139 32.12 -55.36 -21.40
N ALA A 140 33.30 -55.32 -22.04
CA ALA A 140 34.16 -56.49 -22.18
C ALA A 140 34.66 -57.03 -20.83
N GLU A 141 34.99 -56.14 -19.89
CA GLU A 141 35.48 -56.51 -18.56
C GLU A 141 34.37 -57.01 -17.63
N ASN A 142 33.17 -56.42 -17.69
CA ASN A 142 32.11 -56.70 -16.72
C ASN A 142 31.01 -57.64 -17.24
N ILE A 143 30.66 -57.57 -18.53
CA ILE A 143 29.55 -58.33 -19.13
C ILE A 143 29.94 -58.88 -20.53
N PRO A 144 30.93 -59.79 -20.61
CA PRO A 144 31.55 -60.22 -21.87
C PRO A 144 30.60 -60.93 -22.86
N ASN A 145 29.45 -61.42 -22.39
CA ASN A 145 28.46 -62.09 -23.25
C ASN A 145 27.43 -61.14 -23.86
N LEU A 146 27.36 -59.89 -23.38
CA LEU A 146 26.31 -58.93 -23.77
C LEU A 146 26.29 -58.66 -25.28
N ARG A 147 27.47 -58.52 -25.89
CA ARG A 147 27.61 -58.31 -27.36
C ARG A 147 27.42 -59.59 -28.19
N LYS A 148 27.52 -60.77 -27.59
CA LYS A 148 27.30 -62.05 -28.31
C LYS A 148 25.82 -62.41 -28.39
N GLU A 149 25.05 -61.97 -27.40
CA GLU A 149 23.63 -62.29 -27.22
C GLU A 149 22.70 -61.20 -27.75
N THR A 150 23.23 -59.98 -27.99
CA THR A 150 22.43 -58.83 -28.40
C THR A 150 23.17 -57.93 -29.37
N ASP A 151 22.48 -57.50 -30.44
CA ASP A 151 22.96 -56.48 -31.38
C ASP A 151 22.82 -55.09 -30.76
N ILE A 152 23.81 -54.69 -29.94
CA ILE A 152 23.86 -53.37 -29.32
C ILE A 152 24.54 -52.38 -30.26
N GLU A 153 23.77 -51.39 -30.71
CA GLU A 153 24.23 -50.23 -31.46
C GLU A 153 24.27 -48.99 -30.56
N ILE A 154 25.40 -48.30 -30.55
CA ILE A 154 25.61 -47.06 -29.79
C ILE A 154 25.36 -45.89 -30.76
N GLN A 155 24.36 -45.06 -30.47
CA GLN A 155 24.09 -43.88 -31.31
C GLN A 155 25.05 -42.72 -31.01
N GLU A 156 25.33 -42.47 -29.73
CA GLU A 156 26.24 -41.42 -29.28
C GLU A 156 26.79 -41.79 -27.89
N ALA A 157 28.05 -41.47 -27.64
CA ALA A 157 28.67 -41.59 -26.32
C ALA A 157 29.47 -40.31 -26.03
N GLN A 158 29.19 -39.66 -24.89
CA GLN A 158 29.84 -38.41 -24.52
C GLN A 158 29.95 -38.24 -23.00
N ARG A 159 30.99 -37.52 -22.57
CA ARG A 159 31.17 -37.07 -21.19
C ARG A 159 30.17 -35.95 -20.88
N THR A 160 29.53 -36.01 -19.71
CA THR A 160 28.69 -34.90 -19.21
C THR A 160 29.18 -34.43 -17.83
N PRO A 161 29.31 -33.11 -17.58
CA PRO A 161 29.17 -32.02 -18.54
C PRO A 161 30.34 -31.97 -19.55
N LEU A 162 30.09 -31.45 -20.75
CA LEU A 162 31.10 -31.33 -21.82
C LEU A 162 32.27 -30.40 -21.44
N SER A 163 32.08 -29.50 -20.46
CA SER A 163 33.09 -28.53 -20.06
C SER A 163 34.03 -29.10 -19.01
N ARG A 164 35.30 -29.21 -19.38
CA ARG A 164 36.41 -29.33 -18.44
C ARG A 164 36.59 -27.98 -17.75
N ASN A 165 36.32 -27.89 -16.46
CA ASN A 165 36.80 -26.75 -15.66
C ASN A 165 38.33 -26.84 -15.60
N LEU A 166 39.00 -26.20 -16.56
CA LEU A 166 40.44 -25.96 -16.52
C LEU A 166 40.69 -24.78 -15.58
N ASN A 167 40.78 -25.08 -14.27
CA ASN A 167 41.39 -24.18 -13.29
C ASN A 167 42.74 -24.76 -12.86
#